data_AF-A0A3D3NQH7-F1
#
_entry.id   AF-A0A3D3NQH7-F1
#
_cell.length_a   1.000
_cell.length_b   1.000
_cell.length_c   1.000
_cell.angle_alpha   90.00
_cell.angle_beta   90.00
_cell.angle_gamma   90.00
#
_symmetry.space_group_name_H-M   'P 1'
#
loop_
_entity.id
_entity.type
_entity.pdbx_description
1 polymer ?
#
loop_
_entity_poly.entity_id
_entity_poly.type
_entity_poly.pdbx_seq_one_letter_code
_entity_poly.pdbx_strand_id
1 'polypeptide(L)' 'MASTIAVLGTLDTKGPEHAYVAELIRQRGHQTLLIDTGTGAAPTAAPD' A
#
# COMPACT_ATOMS: atom_id res chain seq x y z
N MET A 1 1.21 -16.05 13.28
CA MET A 1 2.55 -15.76 12.73
C MET A 1 2.47 -14.47 11.95
N ALA A 2 3.51 -13.64 11.97
CA ALA A 2 3.55 -12.44 11.13
C ALA A 2 3.78 -12.86 9.67
N SER A 3 3.01 -12.29 8.74
CA SER A 3 3.13 -12.50 7.30
C SER A 3 3.44 -11.18 6.61
N THR A 4 4.11 -11.25 5.47
CA THR A 4 4.22 -10.12 4.55
C THR A 4 3.03 -10.14 3.61
N ILE A 5 2.29 -9.04 3.52
CA ILE A 5 1.09 -8.89 2.70
C ILE A 5 1.34 -7.82 1.64
N ALA A 6 1.20 -8.18 0.38
CA ALA A 6 1.27 -7.21 -0.71
C ALA A 6 -0.03 -6.39 -0.76
N VAL A 7 0.11 -5.07 -0.74
CA VAL A 7 -0.97 -4.11 -0.96
C VAL A 7 -0.74 -3.49 -2.33
N LEU A 8 -1.42 -4.03 -3.34
CA LEU A 8 -1.27 -3.63 -4.74
C LEU A 8 -2.35 -2.62 -5.12
N GLY A 9 -1.97 -1.48 -5.68
CA GLY A 9 -2.91 -0.44 -6.05
C GLY A 9 -2.39 0.58 -7.05
N THR A 10 -3.31 1.31 -7.67
CA THR A 10 -2.99 2.48 -8.50
C THR A 10 -2.81 3.70 -7.59
N LEU A 11 -1.57 3.98 -7.17
CA LEU A 11 -1.31 5.00 -6.16
C LEU A 11 -1.39 6.44 -6.71
N ASP A 12 -1.43 6.60 -8.04
CA ASP A 12 -1.64 7.88 -8.72
C ASP A 12 -3.01 8.53 -8.39
N THR A 13 -4.02 7.72 -8.08
CA THR A 13 -5.36 8.18 -7.69
C THR A 13 -5.82 7.69 -6.33
N LYS A 14 -5.30 6.55 -5.86
CA LYS A 14 -5.76 5.87 -4.62
C LYS A 14 -4.66 5.66 -3.58
N GLY A 15 -3.64 6.51 -3.56
CA GLY A 15 -2.53 6.38 -2.62
C GLY A 15 -2.97 6.39 -1.15
N PRO A 16 -3.75 7.38 -0.68
CA PRO A 16 -4.20 7.46 0.70
C PRO A 16 -5.00 6.24 1.17
N GLU A 17 -5.85 5.68 0.32
CA GLU A 17 -6.66 4.51 0.64
C GLU A 17 -5.81 3.25 0.81
N HIS A 18 -4.82 3.05 -0.05
CA HIS A 18 -3.91 1.91 0.06
C HIS A 18 -2.95 2.06 1.25
N ALA A 19 -2.48 3.28 1.53
CA ALA A 19 -1.69 3.57 2.73
C ALA A 19 -2.49 3.29 4.02
N TYR A 20 -3.78 3.68 4.05
CA TYR A 20 -4.68 3.38 5.15
C TYR A 20 -4.86 1.87 5.37
N VAL A 21 -5.10 1.10 4.29
CA VAL A 21 -5.20 -0.36 4.38
C VAL A 21 -3.87 -0.97 4.84
N ALA A 22 -2.73 -0.48 4.34
CA ALA A 22 -1.42 -0.96 4.77
C ALA A 22 -1.21 -0.74 6.27
N GLU A 23 -1.56 0.44 6.80
CA GLU A 23 -1.48 0.73 8.22
C GLU A 23 -2.38 -0.18 9.07
N LEU A 24 -3.62 -0.44 8.63
CA LEU A 24 -4.51 -1.41 9.27
C LEU A 24 -3.94 -2.84 9.30
N ILE A 25 -3.20 -3.24 8.28
CA ILE A 25 -2.51 -4.54 8.23
C ILE A 25 -1.34 -4.55 9.21
N ARG A 26 -0.53 -3.48 9.26
CA ARG A 26 0.56 -3.33 10.24
C ARG A 26 0.06 -3.41 11.67
N GLN A 27 -1.05 -2.74 11.98
CA GLN A 27 -1.70 -2.78 13.31
C GLN A 27 -2.18 -4.18 13.72
N ARG A 28 -2.43 -5.08 12.76
CA ARG A 28 -2.78 -6.48 13.03
C ARG A 28 -1.55 -7.39 13.23
N GLY A 29 -0.35 -6.82 13.25
CA GLY A 29 0.90 -7.56 13.49
C GLY A 29 1.50 -8.20 12.23
N HIS A 30 1.16 -7.69 11.04
CA HIS A 30 1.71 -8.13 9.77
C HIS A 30 2.65 -7.07 9.17
N GLN A 31 3.49 -7.48 8.22
CA GLN A 31 4.27 -6.55 7.41
C GLN A 31 3.51 -6.28 6.11
N THR A 32 3.70 -5.11 5.53
CA THR A 32 3.12 -4.77 4.22
C THR A 32 4.20 -4.45 3.22
N LEU A 33 3.94 -4.78 1.96
CA LEU A 33 4.67 -4.34 0.78
C LEU A 33 3.69 -3.54 -0.09
N LEU A 34 3.79 -2.22 -0.08
CA LEU A 34 2.93 -1.31 -0.84
C LEU A 34 3.47 -1.16 -2.27
N ILE A 35 2.72 -1.65 -3.25
CA ILE A 35 3.15 -1.73 -4.65
C ILE A 35 2.29 -0.81 -5.50
N ASP A 36 2.94 0.11 -6.21
CA ASP A 36 2.29 0.96 -7.20
C ASP A 36 2.16 0.27 -8.56
N THR A 37 0.94 0.29 -9.10
CA THR A 37 0.63 -0.11 -10.49
C THR A 37 -0.03 1.00 -11.29
N GLY A 38 0.00 2.24 -10.77
CA GLY A 38 -0.42 3.43 -11.48
C GLY A 38 0.46 3.69 -12.71
N THR A 39 -0.15 4.16 -13.79
CA THR A 39 0.54 4.50 -15.05
C THR A 39 0.27 5.92 -15.52
N GLY A 40 -0.56 6.67 -14.79
CA GLY A 40 -0.95 8.03 -15.14
C GLY A 40 -0.04 9.09 -14.52
N ALA A 41 -0.30 9.42 -13.27
CA ALA A 41 0.45 10.43 -12.53
C ALA A 41 1.47 9.80 -11.56
N ALA A 42 2.27 10.63 -10.90
CA ALA A 42 3.11 10.16 -9.81
C ALA A 42 2.26 9.63 -8.65
N PRO A 43 2.74 8.63 -7.89
CA PRO A 43 2.01 8.07 -6.77
C PRO A 43 1.81 9.12 -5.66
N THR A 44 0.64 9.10 -5.05
CA THR A 44 0.25 9.98 -3.94
C THR A 44 0.55 9.41 -2.55
N ALA A 45 0.98 8.14 -2.50
CA ALA A 45 1.58 7.49 -1.34
C ALA A 45 2.88 6.81 -1.77
N ALA A 46 3.92 6.82 -0.92
CA ALA A 46 5.22 6.25 -1.27
C ALA A 46 5.14 4.71 -1.34
N PRO A 47 5.42 4.08 -2.50
CA PRO A 47 5.58 2.63 -2.58
C PRO A 47 6.86 2.17 -1.87
N ASP A 48 6.90 0.86 -1.55
CA ASP A 48 8.06 0.17 -0.95
C ASP A 48 9.05 -0.36 -2.01
#